data_AF-A0AA92S7H3-F1
#
_entry.id   AF-A0AA92S7H3-F1
#
_cell.length_a   1.000
_cell.length_b   1.000
_cell.length_c   1.000
_cell.angle_alpha   90.00
_cell.angle_beta   90.00
_cell.angle_gamma   90.00
#
_symmetry.space_group_name_H-M   'P 1'
#
loop_
_entity.id
_entity.type
_entity.pdbx_description
1 polymer ?
#
loop_
_entity_poly.entity_id
_entity_poly.type
_entity_poly.pdbx_seq_one_letter_code
_entity_poly.pdbx_strand_id
1 'polypeptide(L)'
;MQMVTTTMVNSQKLWMVVKRMEPHLIRNQANMEKLLKMLMIHDVASVSAKRETTPQQEGSSFHGLRIDDVSNGDIKELWSEFESNETYEAKVAHAIIRLIDQIEI
;
A
#
# COMPACT_ATOMS: atom_id res chain seq x y z
N MET A 1 21.23 8.23 4.56
CA MET A 1 20.21 9.02 5.29
C MET A 1 19.08 9.51 4.40
N GLN A 2 19.31 9.84 3.12
CA GLN A 2 18.28 10.31 2.16
C GLN A 2 17.17 9.28 1.82
N MET A 3 17.47 7.97 1.80
CA MET A 3 16.49 6.94 1.40
C MET A 3 15.37 6.69 2.43
N VAL A 4 15.66 6.88 3.72
CA VAL A 4 14.62 6.78 4.78
C VAL A 4 13.66 7.96 4.69
N THR A 5 14.17 9.11 4.25
CA THR A 5 13.40 10.35 4.13
C THR A 5 12.39 10.26 2.99
N THR A 6 12.75 9.70 1.84
CA THR A 6 11.81 9.53 0.70
C THR A 6 10.68 8.56 1.00
N THR A 7 10.95 7.45 1.69
CA THR A 7 9.90 6.49 2.08
C THR A 7 8.94 7.11 3.10
N MET A 8 9.47 7.79 4.13
CA MET A 8 8.65 8.46 5.14
C MET A 8 7.79 9.57 4.52
N VAL A 9 8.33 10.34 3.57
CA VAL A 9 7.58 11.37 2.84
C VAL A 9 6.46 10.76 2.00
N ASN A 10 6.68 9.62 1.34
CA ASN A 10 5.64 8.94 0.57
C ASN A 10 4.52 8.41 1.46
N SER A 11 4.84 7.80 2.60
CA SER A 11 3.83 7.40 3.60
C SER A 11 3.05 8.62 4.08
N GLN A 12 3.71 9.74 4.39
CA GLN A 12 3.03 10.97 4.81
C GLN A 12 2.08 11.53 3.73
N LYS A 13 2.52 11.57 2.46
CA LYS A 13 1.68 11.98 1.32
C LYS A 13 0.44 11.09 1.22
N LEU A 14 0.62 9.77 1.33
CA LEU A 14 -0.48 8.79 1.33
C LEU A 14 -1.51 9.09 2.42
N TRP A 15 -1.07 9.24 3.66
CA TRP A 15 -1.98 9.52 4.79
C TRP A 15 -2.73 10.85 4.64
N MET A 16 -2.06 11.89 4.13
CA MET A 16 -2.72 13.18 3.88
C MET A 16 -3.82 13.07 2.82
N VAL A 17 -3.56 12.40 1.70
CA VAL A 17 -4.54 12.22 0.62
C VAL A 17 -5.73 11.41 1.13
N VAL A 18 -5.49 10.29 1.80
CA VAL A 18 -6.56 9.44 2.36
C VAL A 18 -7.43 10.22 3.33
N LYS A 19 -6.82 10.97 4.26
CA LYS A 19 -7.57 11.78 5.24
C LYS A 19 -8.39 12.88 4.57
N ARG A 20 -7.88 13.49 3.51
CA ARG A 20 -8.60 14.51 2.75
C ARG A 20 -9.80 13.92 1.98
N MET A 21 -9.67 12.69 1.50
CA MET A 21 -10.70 11.98 0.74
C MET A 21 -11.75 11.29 1.62
N GLU A 22 -11.47 11.09 2.91
CA GLU A 22 -12.34 10.40 3.88
C GLU A 22 -13.85 10.76 3.76
N PRO A 23 -14.28 12.04 3.67
CA PRO A 23 -15.71 12.36 3.55
C PRO A 23 -16.34 11.80 2.27
N HIS A 24 -15.58 11.73 1.17
CA HIS A 24 -16.04 11.21 -0.11
C HIS A 24 -16.05 9.68 -0.11
N LEU A 25 -15.08 9.06 0.56
CA LEU A 25 -14.99 7.61 0.70
C LEU A 25 -16.15 7.07 1.56
N ILE A 26 -16.43 7.72 2.69
CA ILE A 26 -17.57 7.38 3.56
C ILE A 26 -18.89 7.57 2.82
N ARG A 27 -19.05 8.68 2.07
CA ARG A 27 -20.26 8.94 1.27
C ARG A 27 -20.54 7.83 0.25
N ASN A 28 -19.50 7.22 -0.30
CA ASN A 28 -19.62 6.13 -1.27
C ASN A 28 -19.63 4.74 -0.60
N GLN A 29 -19.85 4.67 0.71
CA GLN A 29 -19.92 3.42 1.49
C GLN A 29 -18.65 2.56 1.41
N ALA A 30 -17.48 3.18 1.25
CA ALA A 30 -16.20 2.47 1.29
C ALA A 30 -16.03 1.75 2.63
N ASN A 31 -15.58 0.49 2.62
CA ASN A 31 -15.07 -0.13 3.83
C ASN A 31 -13.71 0.48 4.17
N MET A 32 -13.74 1.52 5.00
CA MET A 32 -12.55 2.28 5.38
C MET A 32 -11.51 1.41 6.08
N GLU A 33 -11.92 0.48 6.94
CA GLU A 33 -10.99 -0.41 7.62
C GLU A 33 -10.20 -1.25 6.62
N LYS A 34 -10.90 -1.85 5.65
CA LYS A 34 -10.30 -2.69 4.61
C LYS A 34 -9.39 -1.89 3.70
N LEU A 35 -9.85 -0.73 3.23
CA LEU A 35 -9.07 0.18 2.38
C LEU A 35 -7.78 0.62 3.08
N LEU A 36 -7.85 1.01 4.35
CA LEU A 36 -6.69 1.42 5.13
C LEU A 36 -5.70 0.26 5.30
N LYS A 37 -6.20 -0.95 5.59
CA LYS A 37 -5.35 -2.14 5.67
C LYS A 37 -4.62 -2.43 4.34
N MET A 38 -5.30 -2.33 3.19
CA MET A 38 -4.67 -2.49 1.87
C MET A 38 -3.55 -1.47 1.64
N LEU A 39 -3.81 -0.19 1.94
CA LEU A 39 -2.84 0.88 1.78
C LEU A 39 -1.62 0.72 2.70
N MET A 40 -1.83 0.26 3.93
CA MET A 40 -0.73 -0.06 4.86
C MET A 40 0.13 -1.21 4.37
N ILE A 41 -0.47 -2.29 3.87
CA ILE A 41 0.30 -3.44 3.35
C ILE A 41 1.13 -3.01 2.13
N HIS A 42 0.55 -2.23 1.21
CA HIS A 42 1.29 -1.67 0.08
C HIS A 42 2.48 -0.82 0.53
N ASP A 43 2.26 0.09 1.48
CA ASP A 43 3.32 0.97 1.98
C ASP A 43 4.48 0.16 2.59
N VAL A 44 4.18 -0.84 3.44
CA VAL A 44 5.18 -1.72 4.03
C VAL A 44 5.90 -2.57 2.97
N ALA A 45 5.17 -3.16 2.02
CA ALA A 45 5.75 -3.94 0.93
C ALA A 45 6.70 -3.11 0.05
N SER A 46 6.37 -1.83 -0.19
CA SER A 46 7.21 -0.91 -0.96
C SER A 46 8.56 -0.63 -0.29
N VAL A 47 8.61 -0.62 1.05
CA VAL A 47 9.87 -0.45 1.80
C VAL A 47 10.75 -1.69 1.67
N SER A 48 10.15 -2.87 1.74
CA SER A 48 10.85 -4.15 1.63
C SER A 48 11.46 -4.36 0.23
N ALA A 49 10.68 -4.12 -0.83
CA ALA A 49 11.17 -4.26 -2.21
C ALA A 49 12.37 -3.35 -2.52
N LYS A 50 12.43 -2.15 -1.93
CA LYS A 50 13.55 -1.21 -2.11
C LYS A 50 14.83 -1.61 -1.35
N ARG A 51 14.74 -2.49 -0.34
CA ARG A 51 15.92 -3.03 0.36
C ARG A 51 16.60 -4.13 -0.44
N GLU A 52 15.83 -4.88 -1.23
CA GLU A 52 16.30 -5.99 -2.06
C GLU A 52 17.02 -5.54 -3.35
N THR A 53 16.91 -4.28 -3.76
CA THR A 53 17.64 -3.73 -4.92
C THR A 53 19.14 -3.50 -4.69
N THR A 54 19.69 -4.00 -3.57
CA THR A 54 21.13 -4.21 -3.39
C THR A 54 21.45 -5.59 -3.99
N PRO A 55 22.42 -5.75 -4.91
CA PRO A 55 22.33 -6.77 -5.94
C PRO A 55 22.52 -8.19 -5.40
N GLN A 56 21.42 -8.91 -5.17
CA GLN A 56 21.36 -10.35 -5.37
C GLN A 56 19.91 -10.84 -5.58
N GLN A 57 19.69 -11.36 -6.79
CA GLN A 57 18.75 -12.40 -7.19
C GLN A 57 17.32 -12.07 -7.64
N GLU A 58 17.07 -12.66 -8.81
CA GLU A 58 15.87 -12.81 -9.62
C GLU A 58 14.76 -13.62 -8.90
N GLY A 59 13.52 -13.38 -9.30
CA GLY A 59 12.47 -14.39 -9.24
C GLY A 59 11.40 -14.18 -8.18
N SER A 60 10.20 -13.81 -8.67
CA SER A 60 8.88 -14.13 -8.09
C SER A 60 8.54 -13.64 -6.68
N SER A 61 7.46 -12.88 -6.60
CA SER A 61 6.48 -12.88 -5.51
C SER A 61 7.00 -12.89 -4.06
N PHE A 62 6.78 -11.79 -3.34
CA PHE A 62 6.65 -11.82 -1.88
C PHE A 62 7.84 -12.43 -1.10
N HIS A 63 9.05 -11.90 -1.25
CA HIS A 63 10.16 -12.29 -0.38
C HIS A 63 10.71 -11.22 0.56
N GLY A 64 10.17 -10.00 0.52
CA GLY A 64 10.60 -8.92 1.42
C GLY A 64 9.83 -8.79 2.73
N LEU A 65 8.77 -9.57 2.91
CA LEU A 65 7.86 -9.47 4.04
C LEU A 65 7.68 -10.87 4.62
N ARG A 66 8.46 -11.23 5.66
CA ARG A 66 8.09 -12.33 6.55
C ARG A 66 6.84 -11.89 7.32
N ILE A 67 5.68 -11.98 6.69
CA ILE A 67 4.34 -11.84 7.29
C ILE A 67 4.01 -13.11 8.10
N ASP A 68 5.00 -13.91 8.51
CA ASP A 68 4.75 -15.11 9.30
C ASP A 68 4.28 -14.81 10.73
N ASP A 69 4.47 -13.59 11.25
CA ASP A 69 4.11 -13.23 12.63
C ASP A 69 2.74 -12.53 12.77
N VAL A 70 2.03 -12.24 11.67
CA VAL A 70 0.71 -11.57 11.73
C VAL A 70 -0.29 -12.41 10.95
N SER A 71 -1.00 -13.31 11.64
CA SER A 71 -2.17 -14.08 11.17
C SER A 71 -2.32 -14.13 9.64
N ASN A 72 -1.48 -14.95 9.02
CA ASN A 72 -1.03 -14.84 7.62
C ASN A 72 -2.15 -15.06 6.56
N GLY A 73 -3.34 -15.54 6.97
CA GLY A 73 -4.49 -15.73 6.07
C GLY A 73 -5.10 -14.40 5.61
N ASP A 74 -5.45 -13.55 6.56
CA ASP A 74 -6.19 -12.31 6.27
C ASP A 74 -5.36 -11.32 5.45
N ILE A 75 -4.05 -11.23 5.71
CA ILE A 75 -3.16 -10.34 4.97
C ILE A 75 -2.94 -10.85 3.54
N LYS A 76 -2.81 -12.16 3.36
CA LYS A 76 -2.61 -12.77 2.05
C LYS A 76 -3.86 -12.64 1.18
N GLU A 77 -5.04 -12.87 1.74
CA GLU A 77 -6.32 -12.66 1.05
C GLU A 77 -6.49 -11.18 0.68
N LEU A 78 -6.21 -10.29 1.62
CA LEU A 78 -6.33 -8.85 1.39
C LEU A 78 -5.36 -8.35 0.33
N TRP A 79 -4.14 -8.89 0.28
CA TRP A 79 -3.20 -8.56 -0.79
C TRP A 79 -3.63 -9.15 -2.14
N SER A 80 -4.08 -10.41 -2.17
CA SER A 80 -4.60 -11.00 -3.40
C SER A 80 -5.77 -10.19 -3.96
N GLU A 81 -6.62 -9.65 -3.10
CA GLU A 81 -7.71 -8.77 -3.51
C GLU A 81 -7.20 -7.40 -3.98
N PHE A 82 -6.21 -6.84 -3.30
CA PHE A 82 -5.56 -5.61 -3.75
C PHE A 82 -4.95 -5.79 -5.15
N GLU A 83 -4.26 -6.90 -5.41
CA GLU A 83 -3.67 -7.22 -6.72
C GLU A 83 -4.73 -7.44 -7.81
N SER A 84 -5.86 -8.07 -7.49
CA SER A 84 -6.92 -8.29 -8.47
C SER A 84 -7.54 -6.98 -8.97
N ASN A 85 -7.56 -5.95 -8.13
CA ASN A 85 -8.11 -4.63 -8.47
C ASN A 85 -9.59 -4.69 -8.93
N GLU A 86 -10.34 -5.68 -8.45
CA GLU A 86 -11.72 -5.90 -8.86
C GLU A 86 -12.72 -5.24 -7.90
N THR A 87 -12.42 -5.25 -6.61
CA THR A 87 -13.28 -4.70 -5.56
C THR A 87 -13.23 -3.19 -5.52
N TYR A 88 -14.25 -2.57 -4.92
CA TYR A 88 -14.32 -1.12 -4.81
C TYR A 88 -13.13 -0.57 -4.02
N GLU A 89 -12.81 -1.18 -2.88
CA GLU A 89 -11.69 -0.80 -2.04
C GLU A 89 -10.35 -0.95 -2.77
N ALA A 90 -10.14 -2.04 -3.52
CA ALA A 90 -8.92 -2.22 -4.30
C ALA A 90 -8.78 -1.13 -5.38
N LYS A 91 -9.85 -0.84 -6.13
CA LYS A 91 -9.87 0.24 -7.13
C LYS A 91 -9.55 1.60 -6.54
N VAL A 92 -10.12 1.91 -5.37
CA VAL A 92 -9.85 3.15 -4.64
C VAL A 92 -8.40 3.18 -4.17
N ALA A 93 -7.87 2.09 -3.62
CA ALA A 93 -6.48 1.99 -3.17
C ALA A 93 -5.51 2.27 -4.34
N HIS A 94 -5.70 1.59 -5.48
CA HIS A 94 -4.93 1.82 -6.70
C HIS A 94 -5.02 3.26 -7.20
N ALA A 95 -6.23 3.84 -7.20
CA ALA A 95 -6.43 5.23 -7.63
C ALA A 95 -5.69 6.23 -6.71
N ILE A 96 -5.72 6.01 -5.39
CA ILE A 96 -5.01 6.84 -4.42
C ILE A 96 -3.49 6.73 -4.62
N ILE A 97 -2.95 5.52 -4.77
CA ILE A 97 -1.51 5.29 -5.00
C ILE A 97 -1.06 6.00 -6.28
N ARG A 98 -1.79 5.82 -7.38
CA ARG A 98 -1.48 6.49 -8.66
C ARG A 98 -1.57 8.02 -8.55
N LEU A 99 -2.53 8.54 -7.78
CA LEU A 99 -2.65 9.97 -7.55
C LEU A 99 -1.43 10.51 -6.82
N ILE A 100 -0.92 9.79 -5.81
CA ILE A 100 0.27 10.21 -5.05
C ILE A 100 1.52 10.22 -5.94
N ASP A 101 1.68 9.21 -6.80
CA ASP A 101 2.81 9.14 -7.75
C ASP A 101 2.82 10.32 -8.74
N GLN A 102 1.64 10.87 -9.06
CA GLN A 102 1.48 12.03 -9.94
C GLN A 102 1.62 13.38 -9.23
N ILE A 103 1.55 13.38 -7.89
CA ILE A 103 1.65 14.61 -7.10
C ILE A 103 3.14 14.90 -6.84
N GLU A 104 3.71 15.74 -7.70
CA GLU A 104 4.96 16.46 -7.42
C GLU A 104 4.67 17.59 -6.42
N ILE A 105 4.86 17.29 -5.13
CA ILE A 105 5.06 18.28 -4.05
C ILE A 105 6.53 18.23 -3.67
#